data_AF-A0A935FFX0-F1
#
_entry.id   AF-A0A935FFX0-F1
#
_cell.length_a   1.000
_cell.length_b   1.000
_cell.length_c   1.000
_cell.angle_alpha   90.00
_cell.angle_beta   90.00
_cell.angle_gamma   90.00
#
_symmetry.space_group_name_H-M   'P 1'
#
loop_
_entity.id
_entity.type
_entity.pdbx_description
1 polymer ?
#
loop_
_entity_poly.entity_id
_entity_poly.type
_entity_poly.pdbx_seq_one_letter_code
_entity_poly.pdbx_strand_id
1 'polypeptide(L)'
;MPSDGRTPPRWWLLLRSQGLGLLCGQLAVLLLGLGSVVLAATREGASAAVQLDDLRAFFAPPSAWHLWLYLLIVVLVVYGLNTALCTWHSTLRKWRSGQRSPSAHAPAVLHLAFLVALVAHLIGGLGGGEQPPLVLTTTAWTRLDPQRRARLLTLQLDHHPDGSLRQARARLALAEGSAGREVELRYNQPVVLGAGTRLLLLAGVFQQPGLPPEIALRVREAPGTPWALAAALLLLVGLGLLHRRWWA
;
A
#
# COMPACT_ATOMS: atom_id res chain seq x y z
N MET A 1 20.10 11.90 -30.11
CA MET A 1 19.48 13.25 -30.05
C MET A 1 18.70 13.41 -31.33
N PRO A 2 17.63 14.21 -31.40
CA PRO A 2 17.18 14.66 -32.71
C PRO A 2 18.39 15.32 -33.37
N SER A 3 18.78 14.82 -34.53
CA SER A 3 19.86 15.35 -35.38
C SER A 3 19.58 16.76 -35.91
N ASP A 4 18.45 17.36 -35.52
CA ASP A 4 17.81 18.42 -36.28
C ASP A 4 18.06 19.82 -35.70
N GLY A 5 19.00 19.99 -34.78
CA GLY A 5 19.38 21.31 -34.24
C GLY A 5 18.27 22.05 -33.46
N ARG A 6 17.08 21.47 -33.28
CA ARG A 6 15.96 22.13 -32.59
C ARG A 6 16.19 22.14 -31.09
N THR A 7 16.22 23.33 -30.51
CA THR A 7 16.18 23.51 -29.06
C THR A 7 14.91 22.89 -28.51
N PRO A 8 14.98 22.04 -27.47
CA PRO A 8 13.77 21.46 -26.88
C PRO A 8 12.85 22.58 -26.35
N PRO A 9 11.53 22.38 -26.37
CA PRO A 9 10.60 23.39 -25.90
C PRO A 9 10.77 23.65 -24.40
N ARG A 10 10.48 24.88 -23.94
CA ARG A 10 10.69 25.31 -22.54
C ARG A 10 9.98 24.41 -21.51
N TRP A 11 8.76 23.95 -21.82
CA TRP A 11 8.00 23.06 -20.93
C TRP A 11 8.72 21.73 -20.67
N TRP A 12 9.48 21.21 -21.65
CA TRP A 12 10.26 19.98 -21.50
C TRP A 12 11.43 20.16 -20.54
N LEU A 13 12.08 21.32 -20.58
CA LEU A 13 13.16 21.67 -19.66
C LEU A 13 12.63 21.82 -18.23
N LEU A 14 11.47 22.48 -18.08
CA LEU A 14 10.80 22.64 -16.78
C LEU A 14 10.40 21.29 -16.18
N LEU A 15 9.73 20.43 -16.96
CA LEU A 15 9.30 19.10 -16.53
C LEU A 15 10.44 18.19 -16.11
N ARG A 16 11.68 18.47 -16.51
CA ARG A 16 12.87 17.68 -16.16
C ARG A 16 13.75 18.35 -15.12
N SER A 17 13.37 19.53 -14.64
CA SER A 17 14.17 20.28 -13.68
C SER A 17 14.15 19.62 -12.31
N GLN A 18 15.27 19.74 -11.58
CA GLN A 18 15.36 19.29 -10.20
C GLN A 18 14.50 20.14 -9.26
N GLY A 19 14.41 21.45 -9.53
CA GLY A 19 13.58 22.38 -8.76
C GLY A 19 12.10 21.98 -8.76
N LEU A 20 11.56 21.55 -9.91
CA LEU A 20 10.19 21.04 -9.97
C LEU A 20 10.03 19.77 -9.13
N GLY A 21 10.97 18.83 -9.20
CA GLY A 21 10.92 17.60 -8.40
C GLY A 21 10.93 17.87 -6.90
N LEU A 22 11.79 18.78 -6.44
CA LEU A 22 11.84 19.21 -5.03
C LEU A 22 10.55 19.90 -4.60
N LEU A 23 10.02 20.80 -5.42
CA LEU A 23 8.76 21.48 -5.15
C LEU A 23 7.60 20.48 -5.04
N CYS A 24 7.49 19.54 -5.97
CA CYS A 24 6.48 18.48 -5.93
C CYS A 24 6.62 17.62 -4.67
N GLY A 25 7.84 17.24 -4.28
CA GLY A 25 8.09 16.48 -3.05
C GLY A 25 7.63 17.24 -1.81
N GLN A 26 7.96 18.53 -1.69
CA GLN A 26 7.54 19.36 -0.57
C GLN A 26 6.00 19.52 -0.52
N LEU A 27 5.37 19.79 -1.67
CA LEU A 27 3.92 19.89 -1.77
C LEU A 27 3.22 18.58 -1.40
N ALA A 28 3.77 17.43 -1.82
CA ALA A 28 3.22 16.13 -1.46
C ALA A 28 3.24 15.91 0.06
N VAL A 29 4.36 16.24 0.74
CA VAL A 29 4.47 16.15 2.19
C VAL A 29 3.48 17.07 2.89
N LEU A 30 3.37 18.33 2.45
CA LEU A 30 2.43 19.30 3.03
C LEU A 30 0.97 18.85 2.88
N LEU A 31 0.58 18.36 1.70
CA LEU A 31 -0.77 17.89 1.42
C LEU A 31 -1.11 16.60 2.21
N LEU A 32 -0.16 15.69 2.39
CA LEU A 32 -0.31 14.52 3.25
C LEU A 32 -0.50 14.90 4.73
N GLY A 33 0.28 15.88 5.21
CA GLY A 33 0.13 16.43 6.55
C GLY A 33 -1.25 17.06 6.76
N LEU A 34 -1.68 17.89 5.81
CA LEU A 34 -3.03 18.48 5.82
C LEU A 34 -4.11 17.40 5.79
N GLY A 35 -3.97 16.39 4.93
CA GLY A 35 -4.91 15.28 4.83
C GLY A 35 -5.05 14.50 6.13
N SER A 36 -3.95 14.28 6.86
CA SER A 36 -3.98 13.62 8.17
C SER A 36 -4.82 14.39 9.19
N VAL A 37 -4.68 15.73 9.22
CA VAL A 37 -5.49 16.60 10.09
C VAL A 37 -6.96 16.59 9.67
N VAL A 38 -7.25 16.71 8.37
CA VAL A 38 -8.63 16.70 7.85
C VAL A 38 -9.34 15.39 8.14
N LEU A 39 -8.68 14.25 7.90
CA LEU A 39 -9.24 12.92 8.14
C LEU A 39 -9.57 12.73 9.63
N ALA A 40 -8.71 13.21 10.53
CA ALA A 40 -8.99 13.19 11.96
C ALA A 40 -10.18 14.09 12.34
N ALA A 41 -10.23 15.32 11.84
CA ALA A 41 -11.27 16.29 12.18
C ALA A 41 -12.66 15.93 11.59
N THR A 42 -12.69 15.20 10.47
CA THR A 42 -13.92 14.84 9.75
C THR A 42 -14.26 13.35 9.82
N ARG A 43 -13.67 12.63 10.80
CA ARG A 43 -13.81 11.17 10.96
C ARG A 43 -15.26 10.71 11.07
N GLU A 44 -16.11 11.46 11.75
CA GLU A 44 -17.52 11.11 11.95
C GLU A 44 -18.44 11.67 10.85
N GLY A 45 -17.89 12.48 9.94
CA GLY A 45 -18.64 13.15 8.89
C GLY A 45 -18.10 12.80 7.51
N ALA A 46 -17.52 13.81 6.84
CA ALA A 46 -17.07 13.69 5.44
C ALA A 46 -16.09 12.54 5.18
N SER A 47 -15.35 12.08 6.18
CA SER A 47 -14.35 11.00 6.04
C SER A 47 -14.77 9.68 6.69
N ALA A 48 -16.03 9.55 7.13
CA ALA A 48 -16.51 8.34 7.82
C ALA A 48 -16.43 7.06 6.98
N ALA A 49 -16.61 7.18 5.66
CA ALA A 49 -16.52 6.07 4.72
C ALA A 49 -15.08 5.74 4.29
N VAL A 50 -14.11 6.60 4.59
CA VAL A 50 -12.71 6.40 4.18
C VAL A 50 -12.09 5.32 5.05
N GLN A 51 -11.83 4.16 4.44
CA GLN A 51 -11.16 3.05 5.09
C GLN A 51 -9.80 2.81 4.46
N LEU A 52 -8.75 2.88 5.28
CA LEU A 52 -7.37 2.54 4.91
C LEU A 52 -6.92 3.24 3.62
N ASP A 53 -6.75 2.50 2.53
CA ASP A 53 -6.25 2.98 1.23
C ASP A 53 -7.35 3.12 0.17
N ASP A 54 -8.64 2.91 0.49
CA ASP A 54 -9.72 3.00 -0.51
C ASP A 54 -9.91 4.43 -1.01
N LEU A 55 -9.35 4.71 -2.19
CA LEU A 55 -9.43 6.02 -2.83
C LEU A 55 -10.85 6.34 -3.30
N ARG A 56 -11.68 5.34 -3.58
CA ARG A 56 -13.02 5.54 -4.13
C ARG A 56 -13.94 6.24 -3.13
N ALA A 57 -13.72 6.01 -1.84
CA ALA A 57 -14.47 6.65 -0.76
C ALA A 57 -14.37 8.18 -0.79
N PHE A 58 -13.29 8.74 -1.34
CA PHE A 58 -13.12 10.19 -1.49
C PHE A 58 -13.95 10.79 -2.62
N PHE A 59 -14.44 9.97 -3.56
CA PHE A 59 -15.18 10.44 -4.74
C PHE A 59 -16.69 10.13 -4.66
N ALA A 60 -17.16 9.49 -3.58
CA ALA A 60 -18.54 8.98 -3.48
C ALA A 60 -19.16 9.21 -2.07
N PRO A 61 -19.76 10.39 -1.80
CA PRO A 61 -19.79 11.59 -2.65
C PRO A 61 -18.50 12.41 -2.54
N PRO A 62 -18.15 13.22 -3.56
CA PRO A 62 -17.01 14.11 -3.47
C PRO A 62 -17.24 15.21 -2.43
N SER A 63 -16.24 15.50 -1.60
CA SER A 63 -16.29 16.57 -0.59
C SER A 63 -15.21 17.62 -0.81
N ALA A 64 -15.53 18.89 -0.51
CA ALA A 64 -14.54 19.97 -0.47
C ALA A 64 -13.48 19.75 0.62
N TRP A 65 -13.83 19.05 1.70
CA TRP A 65 -12.87 18.62 2.72
C TRP A 65 -11.73 17.79 2.11
N HIS A 66 -11.99 17.05 1.04
CA HIS A 66 -10.99 16.18 0.38
C HIS A 66 -10.20 16.88 -0.72
N LEU A 67 -10.28 18.22 -0.85
CA LEU A 67 -9.53 18.98 -1.85
C LEU A 67 -8.01 18.73 -1.77
N TRP A 68 -7.49 18.51 -0.56
CA TRP A 68 -6.07 18.17 -0.35
C TRP A 68 -5.66 16.93 -1.15
N LEU A 69 -6.52 15.92 -1.24
CA LEU A 69 -6.24 14.68 -1.95
C LEU A 69 -6.26 14.90 -3.46
N TYR A 70 -7.22 15.68 -3.96
CA TYR A 70 -7.30 15.99 -5.40
C TYR A 70 -6.07 16.76 -5.87
N LEU A 71 -5.62 17.75 -5.08
CA LEU A 71 -4.37 18.46 -5.33
C LEU A 71 -3.17 17.52 -5.23
N LEU A 72 -3.16 16.60 -4.25
CA LEU A 72 -2.10 15.63 -4.08
C LEU A 72 -1.98 14.71 -5.31
N ILE A 73 -3.10 14.23 -5.86
CA ILE A 73 -3.11 13.41 -7.08
C ILE A 73 -2.44 14.17 -8.24
N VAL A 74 -2.80 15.44 -8.46
CA VAL A 74 -2.18 16.26 -9.51
C VAL A 74 -0.67 16.42 -9.27
N VAL A 75 -0.27 16.73 -8.04
CA VAL A 75 1.15 16.86 -7.66
C VAL A 75 1.90 15.55 -7.89
N LEU A 76 1.35 14.40 -7.49
CA LEU A 76 1.97 13.09 -7.66
C LEU A 76 2.09 12.69 -9.13
N VAL A 77 1.10 13.02 -9.98
CA VAL A 77 1.19 12.80 -11.43
C VAL A 77 2.34 13.61 -12.03
N VAL A 78 2.41 14.91 -11.72
CA VAL A 78 3.51 15.77 -12.19
C VAL A 78 4.85 15.27 -11.65
N TYR A 79 4.91 14.85 -10.39
CA TYR A 79 6.12 14.33 -9.77
C TYR A 79 6.60 13.03 -10.41
N GLY A 80 5.67 12.10 -10.67
CA GLY A 80 5.95 10.85 -11.37
C GLY A 80 6.50 11.09 -12.78
N LEU A 81 5.88 12.01 -13.53
CA LEU A 81 6.36 12.40 -14.86
C LEU A 81 7.76 13.04 -14.81
N ASN A 82 7.98 13.98 -13.89
CA ASN A 82 9.29 14.60 -13.68
C ASN A 82 10.36 13.54 -13.38
N THR A 83 10.05 12.63 -12.47
CA THR A 83 10.94 11.55 -12.05
C THR A 83 11.24 10.59 -13.21
N ALA A 84 10.23 10.19 -13.98
CA ALA A 84 10.42 9.32 -15.14
C ALA A 84 11.31 9.99 -16.20
N LEU A 85 11.03 11.24 -16.56
CA LEU A 85 11.78 11.97 -17.60
C LEU A 85 13.21 12.27 -17.19
N CYS A 86 13.45 12.64 -15.93
CA CYS A 86 14.80 12.91 -15.44
C CYS A 86 15.62 11.60 -15.37
N THR A 87 15.01 10.50 -14.94
CA THR A 87 15.62 9.17 -14.90
C THR A 87 15.98 8.67 -16.28
N TRP A 88 15.04 8.76 -17.22
CA TRP A 88 15.24 8.38 -18.61
C TRP A 88 16.41 9.14 -19.23
N HIS A 89 16.41 10.47 -19.10
CA HIS A 89 17.47 11.28 -19.66
C HIS A 89 18.84 11.00 -19.05
N SER A 90 18.92 10.90 -17.71
CA SER A 90 20.17 10.61 -17.00
C SER A 90 20.73 9.25 -17.39
N THR A 91 19.87 8.23 -17.46
CA THR A 91 20.25 6.86 -17.81
C THR A 91 20.68 6.77 -19.27
N LEU A 92 19.95 7.40 -20.19
CA LEU A 92 20.28 7.44 -21.61
C LEU A 92 21.62 8.13 -21.87
N ARG A 93 21.92 9.22 -21.14
CA ARG A 93 23.22 9.90 -21.22
C ARG A 93 24.36 8.99 -20.76
N LYS A 94 24.23 8.35 -19.61
CA LYS A 94 25.25 7.43 -19.05
C LYS A 94 25.49 6.24 -19.97
N TRP A 95 24.42 5.67 -20.52
CA TRP A 95 24.50 4.58 -21.47
C TRP A 95 25.26 4.99 -22.74
N ARG A 96 24.94 6.17 -23.30
CA ARG A 96 25.65 6.72 -24.48
C ARG A 96 27.11 7.07 -24.22
N SER A 97 27.45 7.51 -23.01
CA SER A 97 28.85 7.78 -22.64
C SER A 97 29.62 6.51 -22.26
N GLY A 98 29.03 5.32 -22.39
CA GLY A 98 29.68 4.06 -22.06
C GLY A 98 29.89 3.82 -20.57
N GLN A 99 29.24 4.57 -19.68
CA GLN A 99 29.39 4.38 -18.24
C GLN A 99 28.67 3.08 -17.82
N ARG A 100 29.45 2.07 -17.43
CA ARG A 100 28.93 0.73 -17.07
C ARG A 100 28.87 0.45 -15.56
N SER A 101 29.39 1.35 -14.72
CA SER A 101 29.41 1.12 -13.27
C SER A 101 27.98 1.01 -12.72
N PRO A 102 27.62 -0.08 -12.02
CA PRO A 102 26.29 -0.23 -11.42
C PRO A 102 25.94 0.90 -10.44
N SER A 103 26.91 1.42 -9.68
CA SER A 103 26.69 2.52 -8.73
C SER A 103 26.30 3.83 -9.43
N ALA A 104 26.69 4.01 -10.69
CA ALA A 104 26.24 5.16 -11.49
C ALA A 104 24.72 5.14 -11.75
N HIS A 105 24.08 3.96 -11.68
CA HIS A 105 22.65 3.79 -11.89
C HIS A 105 21.84 3.74 -10.59
N ALA A 106 22.47 3.83 -9.41
CA ALA A 106 21.78 3.79 -8.12
C ALA A 106 20.60 4.79 -8.03
N PRO A 107 20.76 6.08 -8.40
CA PRO A 107 19.63 7.03 -8.36
C PRO A 107 18.48 6.64 -9.30
N ALA A 108 18.78 6.03 -10.45
CA ALA A 108 17.74 5.59 -11.39
C ALA A 108 16.94 4.41 -10.83
N VAL A 109 17.59 3.49 -10.11
CA VAL A 109 16.93 2.38 -9.41
C VAL A 109 16.03 2.90 -8.30
N LEU A 110 16.50 3.89 -7.51
CA LEU A 110 15.68 4.53 -6.47
C LEU A 110 14.45 5.24 -7.06
N HIS A 111 14.60 5.95 -8.17
CA HIS A 111 13.49 6.57 -8.88
C HIS A 111 12.49 5.52 -9.41
N LEU A 112 12.98 4.40 -9.95
CA LEU A 112 12.11 3.30 -10.38
C LEU A 112 11.34 2.71 -9.20
N ALA A 113 12.00 2.49 -8.05
CA ALA A 113 11.35 2.03 -6.83
C ALA A 113 10.20 2.97 -6.41
N PHE A 114 10.45 4.29 -6.42
CA PHE A 114 9.43 5.30 -6.14
C PHE A 114 8.25 5.23 -7.13
N LEU A 115 8.51 5.14 -8.44
CA LEU A 115 7.46 5.06 -9.45
C LEU A 115 6.61 3.79 -9.30
N VAL A 116 7.25 2.64 -9.04
CA VAL A 116 6.55 1.38 -8.78
C VAL A 116 5.72 1.48 -7.49
N ALA A 117 6.23 2.16 -6.45
CA ALA A 117 5.47 2.41 -5.23
C ALA A 117 4.23 3.28 -5.48
N LEU A 118 4.31 4.34 -6.30
CA LEU A 118 3.14 5.14 -6.67
C LEU A 118 2.09 4.30 -7.40
N VAL A 119 2.51 3.46 -8.35
CA VAL A 119 1.63 2.55 -9.07
C VAL A 119 0.99 1.54 -8.11
N ALA A 120 1.76 1.00 -7.16
CA ALA A 120 1.26 0.08 -6.15
C ALA A 120 0.12 0.70 -5.32
N HIS A 121 0.29 1.95 -4.87
CA HIS A 121 -0.75 2.67 -4.13
C HIS A 121 -1.96 3.00 -5.00
N LEU A 122 -1.77 3.34 -6.29
CA LEU A 122 -2.88 3.58 -7.21
C LEU A 122 -3.71 2.31 -7.44
N ILE A 123 -3.03 1.18 -7.71
CA ILE A 123 -3.69 -0.13 -7.88
C ILE A 123 -4.39 -0.54 -6.59
N GLY A 124 -3.71 -0.41 -5.45
CA GLY A 124 -4.27 -0.71 -4.12
C GLY A 124 -5.49 0.14 -3.82
N GLY A 125 -5.43 1.44 -4.06
CA GLY A 125 -6.52 2.34 -3.69
C GLY A 125 -7.72 2.33 -4.63
N LEU A 126 -7.54 1.96 -5.90
CA LEU A 126 -8.66 1.83 -6.85
C LEU A 126 -9.25 0.41 -6.91
N GLY A 127 -8.38 -0.61 -6.79
CA GLY A 127 -8.75 -2.01 -6.92
C GLY A 127 -8.90 -2.75 -5.59
N GLY A 128 -8.39 -2.18 -4.49
CA GLY A 128 -8.57 -2.72 -3.15
C GLY A 128 -10.01 -2.59 -2.69
N GLY A 129 -10.32 -3.29 -1.61
CA GLY A 129 -11.66 -3.25 -1.03
C GLY A 129 -11.73 -4.14 0.20
N GLU A 130 -12.68 -3.83 1.05
CA GLU A 130 -12.94 -4.60 2.26
C GLU A 130 -14.36 -5.17 2.19
N GLN A 131 -14.49 -6.46 2.44
CA GLN A 131 -15.80 -7.08 2.59
C GLN A 131 -16.37 -6.77 3.98
N PRO A 132 -17.70 -6.75 4.15
CA PRO A 132 -18.32 -6.70 5.47
C PRO A 132 -17.72 -7.78 6.39
N PRO A 133 -17.53 -7.49 7.70
CA PRO A 133 -16.98 -8.47 8.62
C PRO A 133 -17.79 -9.77 8.62
N LEU A 134 -17.10 -10.89 8.43
CA LEU A 134 -17.66 -12.24 8.47
C LEU A 134 -17.52 -12.79 9.88
N VAL A 135 -18.58 -13.42 10.41
CA VAL A 135 -18.50 -14.11 11.70
C VAL A 135 -18.04 -15.55 11.48
N LEU A 136 -16.96 -15.94 12.16
CA LEU A 136 -16.49 -17.34 12.20
C LEU A 136 -16.80 -17.95 13.56
N THR A 137 -17.33 -19.17 13.54
CA THR A 137 -17.62 -19.97 14.74
C THR A 137 -16.86 -21.29 14.68
N THR A 138 -16.83 -22.02 15.80
CA THR A 138 -16.20 -23.36 15.87
C THR A 138 -17.03 -24.45 15.20
N THR A 139 -18.30 -24.20 14.97
CA THR A 139 -19.28 -25.22 14.54
C THR A 139 -19.51 -25.21 13.03
N ALA A 140 -19.34 -24.06 12.36
CA ALA A 140 -19.74 -23.90 10.97
C ALA A 140 -18.59 -23.42 10.06
N TRP A 141 -18.63 -23.86 8.80
CA TRP A 141 -17.78 -23.32 7.75
C TRP A 141 -18.43 -22.07 7.14
N THR A 142 -17.72 -20.94 7.18
CA THR A 142 -18.14 -19.69 6.57
C THR A 142 -17.42 -19.50 5.23
N ARG A 143 -18.16 -19.09 4.20
CA ARG A 143 -17.59 -18.82 2.88
C ARG A 143 -16.83 -17.49 2.90
N LEU A 144 -15.56 -17.51 2.51
CA LEU A 144 -14.75 -16.30 2.35
C LEU A 144 -14.89 -15.71 0.94
N ASP A 145 -14.94 -16.60 -0.06
CA ASP A 145 -15.06 -16.25 -1.47
C ASP A 145 -15.61 -17.47 -2.24
N PRO A 146 -15.77 -17.39 -3.59
CA PRO A 146 -16.32 -18.50 -4.33
C PRO A 146 -15.60 -19.85 -4.16
N GLN A 147 -14.30 -19.85 -3.87
CA GLN A 147 -13.42 -21.01 -3.85
C GLN A 147 -12.95 -21.38 -2.42
N ARG A 148 -13.08 -20.49 -1.43
CA ARG A 148 -12.55 -20.68 -0.08
C ARG A 148 -13.58 -20.60 1.02
N ARG A 149 -13.37 -21.40 2.05
CA ARG A 149 -14.14 -21.39 3.30
C ARG A 149 -13.20 -21.37 4.50
N ALA A 150 -13.65 -20.78 5.60
CA ALA A 150 -12.92 -20.77 6.87
C ALA A 150 -13.82 -21.24 8.00
N ARG A 151 -13.21 -21.85 9.02
CA ARG A 151 -13.86 -22.18 10.28
C ARG A 151 -12.91 -21.88 11.43
N LEU A 152 -13.43 -21.35 12.53
CA LEU A 152 -12.64 -21.16 13.74
C LEU A 152 -12.36 -22.55 14.35
N LEU A 153 -11.12 -22.84 14.72
CA LEU A 153 -10.77 -24.06 15.43
C LEU A 153 -10.70 -23.79 16.92
N THR A 154 -9.87 -22.81 17.29
CA THR A 154 -9.65 -22.43 18.68
C THR A 154 -9.47 -20.93 18.77
N LEU A 155 -9.92 -20.37 19.88
CA LEU A 155 -9.69 -18.99 20.26
C LEU A 155 -8.99 -18.97 21.63
N GLN A 156 -7.85 -18.30 21.69
CA GLN A 156 -7.11 -18.06 22.93
C GLN A 156 -7.09 -16.56 23.19
N LEU A 157 -7.57 -16.15 24.36
CA LEU A 157 -7.58 -14.77 24.81
C LEU A 157 -6.70 -14.62 26.03
N ASP A 158 -5.67 -13.79 25.89
CA ASP A 158 -4.82 -13.38 26.98
C ASP A 158 -5.33 -12.04 27.50
N HIS A 159 -5.56 -11.94 28.81
CA HIS A 159 -6.01 -10.71 29.46
C HIS A 159 -4.91 -10.16 30.38
N HIS A 160 -4.90 -8.85 30.56
CA HIS A 160 -4.15 -8.20 31.62
C HIS A 160 -4.79 -8.48 32.99
N PRO A 161 -4.06 -8.24 34.11
CA PRO A 161 -4.62 -8.40 35.45
C PRO A 161 -5.87 -7.55 35.73
N ASP A 162 -6.02 -6.43 35.01
CA ASP A 162 -7.20 -5.55 35.07
C ASP A 162 -8.40 -6.05 34.25
N GLY A 163 -8.28 -7.21 33.59
CA GLY A 163 -9.31 -7.81 32.76
C GLY A 163 -9.36 -7.27 31.33
N SER A 164 -8.52 -6.30 30.95
CA SER A 164 -8.44 -5.82 29.57
C SER A 164 -7.80 -6.86 28.65
N LEU A 165 -8.26 -6.94 27.39
CA LEU A 165 -7.73 -7.90 26.42
C LEU A 165 -6.31 -7.49 26.02
N ARG A 166 -5.32 -8.32 26.36
CA ARG A 166 -3.92 -8.16 25.98
C ARG A 166 -3.65 -8.67 24.58
N GLN A 167 -4.13 -9.88 24.28
CA GLN A 167 -3.87 -10.55 23.01
C GLN A 167 -4.99 -11.52 22.67
N ALA A 168 -5.32 -11.61 21.39
CA ALA A 168 -6.18 -12.66 20.85
C ALA A 168 -5.42 -13.47 19.80
N ARG A 169 -5.52 -14.80 19.88
CA ARG A 169 -4.98 -15.75 18.89
C ARG A 169 -6.11 -16.67 18.46
N ALA A 170 -6.43 -16.64 17.18
CA ALA A 170 -7.43 -17.51 16.58
C ALA A 170 -6.74 -18.49 15.63
N ARG A 171 -6.95 -19.79 15.80
CA ARG A 171 -6.55 -20.79 14.80
C ARG A 171 -7.73 -21.05 13.89
N LEU A 172 -7.50 -20.97 12.59
CA LEU A 172 -8.52 -21.14 11.58
C LEU A 172 -8.17 -22.35 10.71
N ALA A 173 -9.16 -23.17 10.41
CA ALA A 173 -9.08 -24.08 9.28
C ALA A 173 -9.51 -23.31 8.03
N LEU A 174 -8.66 -23.30 7.01
CA LEU A 174 -8.95 -22.79 5.68
C LEU A 174 -9.10 -23.98 4.73
N ALA A 175 -10.20 -24.02 3.99
CA ALA A 175 -10.44 -24.99 2.94
C ALA A 175 -10.47 -24.27 1.58
N GLU A 176 -9.68 -24.77 0.62
CA GLU A 176 -9.62 -24.34 -0.78
C GLU A 176 -9.72 -25.58 -1.67
N GLY A 177 -10.90 -25.83 -2.23
CA GLY A 177 -11.19 -27.10 -2.91
C GLY A 177 -11.07 -28.30 -1.96
N SER A 178 -10.25 -29.29 -2.33
CA SER A 178 -9.96 -30.48 -1.49
C SER A 178 -8.78 -30.28 -0.53
N ALA A 179 -8.05 -29.16 -0.63
CA ALA A 179 -6.91 -28.87 0.22
C ALA A 179 -7.36 -28.08 1.45
N GLY A 180 -6.97 -28.55 2.63
CA GLY A 180 -7.16 -27.86 3.90
C GLY A 180 -5.81 -27.42 4.48
N ARG A 181 -5.76 -26.25 5.09
CA ARG A 181 -4.62 -25.82 5.90
C ARG A 181 -5.07 -25.09 7.14
N GLU A 182 -4.32 -25.23 8.22
CA GLU A 182 -4.51 -24.43 9.42
C GLU A 182 -3.64 -23.18 9.37
N VAL A 183 -4.21 -22.05 9.82
CA VAL A 183 -3.48 -20.79 9.94
C VAL A 183 -3.77 -20.15 11.29
N GLU A 184 -2.82 -19.37 11.79
CA GLU A 184 -3.01 -18.57 12.98
C GLU A 184 -3.28 -17.11 12.58
N LEU A 185 -4.30 -16.52 13.17
CA LEU A 185 -4.68 -15.12 13.02
C LEU A 185 -4.50 -14.41 14.38
N ARG A 186 -3.79 -13.29 14.37
CA ARG A 186 -3.55 -12.47 15.56
C ARG A 186 -3.90 -11.01 15.28
N TYR A 187 -4.12 -10.25 16.35
CA TYR A 187 -4.27 -8.80 16.24
C TYR A 187 -3.03 -8.19 15.57
N ASN A 188 -3.25 -7.37 14.53
CA ASN A 188 -2.21 -6.75 13.70
C ASN A 188 -1.24 -7.72 12.99
N GLN A 189 -1.55 -9.02 12.91
CA GLN A 189 -0.80 -9.98 12.08
C GLN A 189 -1.78 -10.67 11.13
N PRO A 190 -2.06 -10.06 9.97
CA PRO A 190 -3.00 -10.63 9.02
C PRO A 190 -2.48 -11.92 8.42
N VAL A 191 -3.39 -12.84 8.10
CA VAL A 191 -3.05 -13.99 7.25
C VAL A 191 -3.00 -13.52 5.81
N VAL A 192 -1.85 -13.69 5.18
CA VAL A 192 -1.60 -13.29 3.79
C VAL A 192 -1.94 -14.44 2.83
N LEU A 193 -2.80 -14.16 1.86
CA LEU A 193 -3.24 -15.08 0.82
C LEU A 193 -2.89 -14.53 -0.57
N GLY A 194 -2.87 -15.41 -1.58
CA GLY A 194 -2.76 -14.99 -3.00
C GLY A 194 -1.53 -14.14 -3.33
N ALA A 195 -0.36 -14.49 -2.79
CA ALA A 195 0.88 -13.71 -2.95
C ALA A 195 0.80 -12.26 -2.44
N GLY A 196 -0.05 -11.98 -1.44
CA GLY A 196 -0.19 -10.62 -0.87
C GLY A 196 -1.45 -9.89 -1.29
N THR A 197 -2.20 -10.41 -2.27
CA THR A 197 -3.37 -9.72 -2.82
C THR A 197 -4.62 -9.83 -1.95
N ARG A 198 -4.64 -10.72 -0.95
CA ARG A 198 -5.74 -10.83 -0.01
C ARG A 198 -5.23 -11.00 1.42
N LEU A 199 -5.86 -10.30 2.34
CA LEU A 199 -5.53 -10.28 3.76
C LEU A 199 -6.74 -10.69 4.58
N LEU A 200 -6.56 -11.62 5.51
CA LEU A 200 -7.53 -11.92 6.55
C LEU A 200 -7.11 -11.20 7.83
N LEU A 201 -8.01 -10.39 8.39
CA LEU A 201 -7.74 -9.50 9.52
C LEU A 201 -8.69 -9.86 10.67
N LEU A 202 -8.15 -9.93 11.90
CA LEU A 202 -8.98 -10.08 13.08
C LEU A 202 -9.65 -8.73 13.37
N ALA A 203 -10.98 -8.67 13.21
CA ALA A 203 -11.77 -7.46 13.35
C ALA A 203 -12.37 -7.32 14.76
N GLY A 204 -12.69 -8.45 15.38
CA GLY A 204 -13.34 -8.49 16.69
C GLY A 204 -13.36 -9.90 17.24
N VAL A 205 -13.56 -9.98 18.55
CA VAL A 205 -13.65 -11.23 19.30
C VAL A 205 -14.90 -11.15 20.14
N PHE A 206 -15.70 -12.23 20.13
CA PHE A 206 -16.92 -12.34 20.92
C PHE A 206 -16.86 -13.64 21.71
N GLN A 207 -16.87 -13.51 23.04
CA GLN A 207 -16.93 -14.65 23.94
C GLN A 207 -18.01 -14.38 24.98
N GLN A 208 -19.07 -15.17 24.93
CA GLN A 208 -20.15 -15.14 25.91
C GLN A 208 -20.16 -16.47 26.68
N PRO A 209 -20.34 -16.46 28.01
CA PRO A 209 -20.43 -17.68 28.79
C PRO A 209 -21.54 -18.61 28.26
N GLY A 210 -21.22 -19.89 28.06
CA GLY A 210 -22.18 -20.90 27.58
C GLY A 210 -22.40 -20.93 26.08
N LEU A 211 -21.78 -20.03 25.31
CA LEU A 211 -21.84 -20.02 23.84
C LEU A 211 -20.47 -20.36 23.23
N PRO A 212 -20.44 -20.95 22.02
CA PRO A 212 -19.18 -21.17 21.31
C PRO A 212 -18.49 -19.82 21.03
N PRO A 213 -17.15 -19.77 21.06
CA PRO A 213 -16.43 -18.55 20.77
C PRO A 213 -16.63 -18.15 19.30
N GLU A 214 -16.70 -16.85 19.06
CA GLU A 214 -16.83 -16.28 17.73
C GLU A 214 -15.77 -15.20 17.49
N ILE A 215 -15.38 -15.05 16.23
CA ILE A 215 -14.57 -13.91 15.80
C ILE A 215 -15.22 -13.21 14.62
N ALA A 216 -15.08 -11.88 14.58
CA ALA A 216 -15.29 -11.13 13.35
C ALA A 216 -13.99 -11.14 12.54
N LEU A 217 -14.09 -11.57 11.30
CA LEU A 217 -13.03 -11.63 10.32
C LEU A 217 -13.29 -10.59 9.24
N ARG A 218 -12.33 -9.70 9.00
CA ARG A 218 -12.34 -8.80 7.83
C ARG A 218 -11.54 -9.44 6.71
N VAL A 219 -12.10 -9.47 5.52
CA VAL A 219 -11.42 -9.91 4.30
C VAL A 219 -11.14 -8.68 3.46
N ARG A 220 -9.86 -8.43 3.18
CA ARG A 220 -9.42 -7.29 2.40
C ARG A 220 -8.70 -7.74 1.13
N GLU A 221 -9.08 -7.15 0.01
CA GLU A 221 -8.35 -7.20 -1.25
C GLU A 221 -7.30 -6.08 -1.26
N ALA A 222 -6.06 -6.45 -1.57
CA ALA A 222 -4.89 -5.57 -1.58
C ALA A 222 -4.05 -5.83 -2.85
N PRO A 223 -4.59 -5.58 -4.07
CA PRO A 223 -3.91 -5.88 -5.33
C PRO A 223 -2.60 -5.08 -5.53
N GLY A 224 -2.39 -4.01 -4.76
CA GLY A 224 -1.15 -3.24 -4.74
C GLY A 224 0.02 -3.89 -4.00
N THR A 225 -0.22 -4.85 -3.09
CA THR A 225 0.82 -5.43 -2.23
C THR A 225 2.00 -6.04 -2.99
N PRO A 226 1.80 -6.85 -4.05
CA PRO A 226 2.92 -7.41 -4.82
C PRO A 226 3.82 -6.32 -5.42
N TRP A 227 3.23 -5.22 -5.88
CA TRP A 227 3.95 -4.09 -6.45
C TRP A 227 4.68 -3.29 -5.37
N ALA A 228 4.08 -3.13 -4.18
CA ALA A 228 4.74 -2.51 -3.05
C ALA A 228 5.97 -3.32 -2.60
N LEU A 229 5.88 -4.65 -2.59
CA LEU A 229 7.02 -5.52 -2.32
C LEU A 229 8.12 -5.37 -3.38
N ALA A 230 7.75 -5.36 -4.67
CA ALA A 230 8.69 -5.12 -5.76
C ALA A 230 9.40 -3.76 -5.62
N ALA A 231 8.66 -2.70 -5.28
CA ALA A 231 9.22 -1.38 -4.99
C ALA A 231 10.20 -1.42 -3.81
N ALA A 232 9.87 -2.10 -2.71
CA ALA A 232 10.73 -2.25 -1.55
C ALA A 232 12.05 -2.98 -1.89
N LEU A 233 11.98 -4.05 -2.70
CA LEU A 233 13.16 -4.76 -3.18
C LEU A 233 14.05 -3.87 -4.06
N LEU A 234 13.45 -3.12 -4.99
CA LEU A 234 14.18 -2.14 -5.81
C LEU A 234 14.84 -1.06 -4.96
N LEU A 235 14.14 -0.58 -3.92
CA LEU A 235 14.69 0.40 -2.99
C LEU A 235 15.93 -0.15 -2.27
N LEU A 236 15.87 -1.38 -1.76
CA LEU A 236 17.00 -2.05 -1.13
C LEU A 236 18.19 -2.20 -2.08
N VAL A 237 17.95 -2.60 -3.33
CA VAL A 237 19.00 -2.68 -4.35
C VAL A 237 19.61 -1.30 -4.62
N GLY A 238 18.77 -0.28 -4.80
CA GLY A 238 19.22 1.10 -5.02
C GLY A 238 20.09 1.63 -3.88
N LEU A 239 19.68 1.39 -2.64
CA LEU A 239 20.44 1.75 -1.43
C LEU A 239 21.76 0.98 -1.34
N GLY A 240 21.76 -0.32 -1.64
CA GLY A 240 22.97 -1.14 -1.67
C GLY A 240 23.98 -0.65 -2.72
N LEU A 241 23.50 -0.27 -3.92
CA LEU A 241 24.34 0.31 -4.98
C LEU A 241 24.91 1.68 -4.58
N LEU A 242 24.14 2.48 -3.83
CA LEU A 242 24.58 3.78 -3.33
C LEU A 242 25.63 3.62 -2.23
N HIS A 243 25.42 2.70 -1.29
CA HIS A 243 26.34 2.40 -0.20
C HIS A 243 27.73 2.02 -0.72
N ARG A 244 27.82 1.15 -1.73
CA ARG A 244 29.11 0.75 -2.33
C ARG A 244 29.93 1.92 -2.88
N ARG A 245 29.30 3.05 -3.23
CA ARG A 245 29.98 4.26 -3.70
C ARG A 245 30.65 5.05 -2.58
N TRP A 246 30.20 4.92 -1.33
CA TRP A 246 30.78 5.67 -0.20
C TRP A 246 32.01 4.98 0.40
N TRP A 247 32.17 3.68 0.13
CA TRP A 247 33.26 2.86 0.66
C TRP A 247 34.31 2.47 -0.39
N ALA A 248 34.16 2.95 -1.64
CA ALA A 248 35.10 2.75 -2.73
C ALA A 248 35.72 4.10 -3.12
#